data_AF-A0A1H1EBX2-F1
#
_entry.id   AF-A0A1H1EBX2-F1
#
_cell.length_a   1.000
_cell.length_b   1.000
_cell.length_c   1.000
_cell.angle_alpha   90.00
_cell.angle_beta   90.00
_cell.angle_gamma   90.00
#
_symmetry.space_group_name_H-M   'P 1'
#
loop_
_entity.id
_entity.type
_entity.pdbx_description
1 polymer ?
#
loop_
_entity_poly.entity_id
_entity_poly.type
_entity_poly.pdbx_seq_one_letter_code
_entity_poly.pdbx_strand_id
1 'polypeptide(L)' 'MNGIDTGVWVEVDDCPIRYAVCGDLVEMELGGRGSGVELVATEAGLANLLHNGTAALHELRRKQHG' A
#
# COMPACT_ATOMS: atom_id res chain seq x y z
N MET A 1 3.60 10.46 26.72
CA MET A 1 3.52 9.37 25.74
C MET A 1 4.54 9.66 24.65
N ASN A 2 5.75 9.13 24.79
CA ASN A 2 6.79 9.24 23.76
C ASN A 2 6.83 7.90 23.02
N GLY A 3 5.82 7.66 22.19
CA GLY A 3 5.86 6.54 21.25
C GLY A 3 6.76 6.96 20.10
N ILE A 4 7.92 6.31 19.96
CA ILE A 4 8.69 6.40 18.73
C ILE A 4 7.83 5.70 17.67
N ASP A 5 7.28 6.47 16.75
CA ASP A 5 6.58 5.95 15.58
C ASP A 5 7.64 5.41 14.61
N THR A 6 7.97 4.13 14.76
CA THR A 6 8.91 3.46 13.85
C THR A 6 8.15 3.07 12.59
N GLY A 7 8.01 4.00 11.65
CA GLY A 7 7.49 3.69 10.32
C GLY A 7 8.44 2.74 9.60
N VAL A 8 7.91 1.62 9.09
CA VAL A 8 8.62 0.73 8.17
C VAL A 8 8.28 1.17 6.76
N TRP A 9 9.29 1.50 5.97
CA TRP A 9 9.11 1.77 4.54
C TRP A 9 9.20 0.46 3.77
N VAL A 10 8.22 0.22 2.91
CA VAL A 10 8.19 -0.93 2.03
C VAL A 10 8.01 -0.46 0.60
N GLU A 11 8.95 -0.88 -0.25
CA GLU A 11 8.84 -0.73 -1.69
C GLU A 11 8.03 -1.89 -2.24
N VAL A 12 7.03 -1.57 -3.06
CA VAL A 12 6.15 -2.53 -3.72
C VAL A 12 6.51 -2.53 -5.19
N ASP A 13 7.47 -3.38 -5.57
CA ASP A 13 7.88 -3.62 -6.94
C ASP A 13 8.05 -5.14 -7.18
N ASP A 14 7.47 -5.64 -8.27
CA ASP A 14 7.41 -7.06 -8.67
C ASP A 14 7.23 -8.07 -7.50
N CYS A 15 6.40 -7.73 -6.51
CA CYS A 15 6.17 -8.58 -5.33
C CYS A 15 4.85 -9.36 -5.43
N PRO A 16 4.79 -10.62 -4.96
CA PRO A 16 3.52 -11.35 -4.86
C PRO A 16 2.54 -10.61 -3.96
N ILE A 17 1.27 -10.50 -4.40
CA ILE A 17 0.17 -9.99 -3.58
C ILE A 17 -0.83 -11.13 -3.39
N ARG A 18 -1.10 -11.49 -2.13
CA ARG A 18 -2.19 -12.40 -1.78
C ARG A 18 -3.32 -11.61 -1.15
N TYR A 19 -4.55 -12.10 -1.27
CA TYR A 19 -5.67 -11.49 -0.58
C TYR A 19 -6.67 -12.51 -0.06
N ALA A 20 -7.40 -12.10 0.98
CA ALA A 20 -8.59 -12.77 1.50
C ALA A 20 -9.74 -11.76 1.62
N VAL A 21 -10.97 -12.22 1.39
CA VAL A 21 -12.19 -11.40 1.54
C VAL A 21 -12.82 -11.74 2.88
N CYS A 22 -12.98 -10.72 3.72
CA CYS A 22 -13.51 -10.81 5.08
C CYS A 22 -14.68 -9.84 5.22
N GLY A 23 -15.88 -10.25 4.81
CA GLY A 23 -17.06 -9.37 4.82
C GLY A 23 -16.92 -8.24 3.81
N ASP A 24 -16.93 -6.99 4.28
CA ASP A 24 -16.77 -5.76 3.50
C ASP A 24 -15.30 -5.29 3.40
N LEU A 25 -14.37 -6.10 3.91
CA LEU A 25 -12.94 -5.83 3.91
C LEU A 25 -12.19 -6.84 3.03
N VAL A 26 -11.07 -6.38 2.48
CA VAL A 26 -10.02 -7.22 1.94
C VAL A 26 -8.78 -7.13 2.83
N GLU A 27 -8.24 -8.29 3.18
CA GLU A 27 -6.92 -8.42 3.78
C GLU A 27 -5.93 -8.76 2.67
N MET A 28 -4.86 -7.98 2.55
CA MET A 28 -3.83 -8.13 1.51
C MET A 28 -2.47 -8.35 2.16
N GLU A 29 -1.75 -9.37 1.70
CA GLU A 29 -0.35 -9.60 2.06
C GLU A 29 0.52 -9.21 0.86
N LEU A 30 1.39 -8.21 1.05
CA LEU A 30 2.41 -7.82 0.09
C LEU A 30 3.72 -8.53 0.43
N GLY A 31 4.20 -9.40 -0.44
CA GLY A 31 5.43 -10.18 -0.27
C GLY A 31 5.21 -11.67 0.02
N GLY A 32 6.22 -12.31 0.62
CA GLY A 32 6.25 -13.74 0.93
C GLY A 32 6.01 -14.06 2.41
N ARG A 33 5.71 -15.32 2.71
CA ARG A 33 5.52 -15.82 4.08
C ARG A 33 6.76 -15.54 4.93
N GLY A 34 6.62 -14.63 5.91
CA GLY A 34 7.64 -14.32 6.91
C GLY A 34 8.32 -12.95 6.78
N SER A 35 8.06 -12.17 5.73
CA SER A 35 8.64 -10.83 5.54
C SER A 35 7.76 -9.93 4.66
N GLY A 36 6.45 -9.92 4.90
CA GLY A 36 5.47 -9.12 4.16
C GLY A 36 4.86 -8.00 4.97
N VAL A 37 4.15 -7.11 4.29
CA VAL A 37 3.26 -6.12 4.92
C VAL A 37 1.82 -6.55 4.72
N GLU A 38 1.02 -6.40 5.76
CA GLU A 38 -0.42 -6.63 5.70
C GLU A 38 -1.15 -5.29 5.56
N LEU A 39 -2.09 -5.23 4.62
CA LEU A 39 -2.99 -4.09 4.42
C LEU A 39 -4.43 -4.59 4.53
N VAL A 40 -5.24 -3.91 5.34
CA VAL A 40 -6.69 -4.10 5.38
C VAL A 40 -7.38 -2.87 4.81
N ALA A 41 -8.31 -3.08 3.88
CA ALA A 41 -9.06 -1.99 3.27
C ALA A 41 -10.49 -2.40 2.92
N THR A 42 -11.41 -1.43 2.97
CA THR A 42 -12.69 -1.52 2.26
C THR A 42 -12.47 -1.25 0.77
N GLU A 43 -13.47 -1.54 -0.06
CA GLU A 43 -13.45 -1.17 -1.48
C GLU A 43 -13.19 0.34 -1.68
N ALA A 44 -13.93 1.19 -0.95
CA ALA A 44 -13.76 2.65 -1.04
C ALA A 44 -12.37 3.11 -0.56
N GLY A 45 -11.84 2.50 0.50
CA GLY A 45 -10.50 2.79 1.01
C GLY A 45 -9.41 2.42 0.00
N LEU A 46 -9.51 1.24 -0.61
CA LEU A 46 -8.56 0.77 -1.61
C LEU A 46 -8.63 1.63 -2.89
N ALA A 47 -9.82 2.00 -3.34
CA ALA A 47 -10.00 2.90 -4.47
C ALA A 47 -9.34 4.27 -4.22
N ASN A 48 -9.50 4.82 -3.02
CA ASN A 48 -8.87 6.07 -2.64
C ASN A 48 -7.33 5.96 -2.57
N LEU A 49 -6.80 4.84 -2.06
CA LEU A 49 -5.36 4.58 -2.03
C LEU A 49 -4.78 4.53 -3.45
N LEU A 50 -5.38 3.75 -4.34
CA LEU A 50 -4.95 3.62 -5.74
C LEU A 50 -5.00 4.96 -6.46
N HIS A 51 -6.07 5.73 -6.27
CA HIS A 51 -6.21 7.06 -6.86
C HIS A 51 -5.08 8.01 -6.45
N ASN A 52 -4.89 8.19 -5.13
CA ASN A 52 -3.91 9.15 -4.62
C ASN A 52 -2.46 8.70 -4.87
N GLY A 53 -2.17 7.42 -4.69
CA GLY A 53 -0.84 6.86 -4.97
C GLY A 53 -0.45 7.05 -6.45
N THR A 54 -1.39 6.77 -7.36
CA THR A 54 -1.18 6.98 -8.79
C THR A 54 -0.97 8.45 -9.13
N ALA A 55 -1.80 9.35 -8.57
CA ALA A 55 -1.67 10.79 -8.76
C ALA A 55 -0.29 11.30 -8.28
N ALA A 56 0.19 10.83 -7.14
CA ALA A 56 1.51 11.16 -6.60
C ALA A 56 2.65 10.72 -7.54
N LEU A 57 2.58 9.50 -8.09
CA LEU A 57 3.56 9.01 -9.07
C LEU A 57 3.55 9.85 -10.37
N HIS A 58 2.38 10.28 -10.84
CA HIS A 58 2.30 11.19 -11.99
C HIS A 58 2.92 12.56 -11.68
N GLU A 59 2.69 13.10 -10.49
CA GLU A 59 3.32 14.35 -10.06
C GLU A 59 4.84 14.23 -10.00
N LEU A 60 5.36 13.15 -9.42
CA LEU A 60 6.79 12.86 -9.37
C LEU A 60 7.41 12.86 -10.77
N ARG A 61 6.79 12.14 -11.73
CA ARG A 61 7.25 12.11 -13.12
C ARG A 61 7.26 13.48 -13.78
N ARG A 62 6.25 14.32 -13.51
CA ARG A 62 6.21 15.70 -14.05
C ARG A 62 7.36 16.54 -13.50
N LYS A 63 7.68 16.42 -12.21
CA LYS A 63 8.78 17.14 -11.57
C LYS A 63 10.16 16.69 -12.04
N GLN A 64 10.30 15.45 -12.52
CA GLN A 64 11.57 14.92 -13.02
C GLN A 64 11.87 15.28 -14.49
N HIS A 65 10.85 15.64 -15.28
CA HIS A 65 10.98 15.94 -16.71
C HIS A 65 10.70 17.40 -17.09
N GLY A 66 10.48 18.28 -16.10
CA GLY A 66 10.33 19.73 -16.28
C GLY A 66 11.51 20.46 -15.70
#